data_AF-A0A7J4CTX8-F1
#
_entry.id   AF-A0A7J4CTX8-F1
#
_cell.length_a   1.000
_cell.length_b   1.000
_cell.length_c   1.000
_cell.angle_alpha   90.00
_cell.angle_beta   90.00
_cell.angle_gamma   90.00
#
_symmetry.space_group_name_H-M   'P 1'
#
loop_
_entity.id
_entity.type
_entity.pdbx_description
1 polymer ?
#
loop_
_entity_poly.entity_id
_entity_poly.type
_entity_poly.pdbx_seq_one_letter_code
_entity_poly.pdbx_strand_id
1 'polypeptide(L)'
;MAIPKPGVQERILLHLRDYADYSSAVEVPFSLSQMGIANAVAIARSNVPRAIATLKDDGLLIERQAHVVGVSRKRKAYFLTDGGLQVAEETWGRLQDYSFRVILSSGDTTSTTLGEVHQVLPFTMRIVDVIRYVDDNGV
;
A
#
# COMPACT_ATOMS: atom_id res chain seq x y z
N MET A 1 -5.72 19.70 10.02
CA MET A 1 -6.78 18.68 10.01
C MET A 1 -6.05 17.35 9.89
N ALA A 2 -6.32 16.36 10.76
CA ALA A 2 -5.60 15.07 10.71
C ALA A 2 -5.92 14.30 9.41
N ILE A 3 -4.99 13.48 8.91
CA ILE A 3 -5.30 12.54 7.82
C ILE A 3 -6.46 11.68 8.33
N PRO A 4 -7.60 11.58 7.62
CA PRO A 4 -8.47 10.44 7.82
C PRO A 4 -7.65 9.21 7.39
N LYS A 5 -6.94 8.60 8.36
CA LYS A 5 -6.02 7.50 8.11
C LYS A 5 -6.79 6.41 7.38
N PRO A 6 -6.39 6.06 6.14
CA PRO A 6 -7.15 5.10 5.36
C PRO A 6 -7.26 3.77 6.10
N GLY A 7 -8.41 3.14 5.93
CA GLY A 7 -8.70 1.84 6.50
C GLY A 7 -7.71 0.78 6.03
N VAL A 8 -7.75 -0.39 6.65
CA VAL A 8 -6.89 -1.52 6.26
C VAL A 8 -7.07 -1.87 4.77
N GLN A 9 -8.31 -1.89 4.29
CA GLN A 9 -8.63 -2.24 2.91
C GLN A 9 -8.06 -1.23 1.92
N GLU A 10 -8.28 0.06 2.15
CA GLU A 10 -7.71 1.14 1.34
C GLU A 10 -6.18 1.06 1.29
N ARG A 11 -5.52 0.80 2.43
CA ARG A 11 -4.07 0.59 2.46
C ARG A 11 -3.62 -0.64 1.67
N ILE A 12 -4.42 -1.73 1.64
CA ILE A 12 -4.13 -2.90 0.79
C ILE A 12 -4.26 -2.50 -0.68
N LEU A 13 -5.31 -1.77 -1.07
CA LEU A 13 -5.51 -1.31 -2.44
C LEU A 13 -4.36 -0.41 -2.91
N LEU A 14 -3.98 0.58 -2.09
CA LEU A 14 -2.84 1.47 -2.36
C LEU A 14 -1.52 0.70 -2.46
N HIS A 15 -1.27 -0.28 -1.61
CA HIS A 15 -0.07 -1.11 -1.71
C HIS A 15 -0.06 -1.93 -2.99
N LEU A 16 -1.17 -2.57 -3.37
CA LEU A 16 -1.24 -3.42 -4.56
C LEU A 16 -1.23 -2.63 -5.87
N ARG A 17 -1.65 -1.36 -5.84
CA ARG A 17 -1.58 -0.42 -6.97
C ARG A 17 -0.16 -0.30 -7.52
N ASP A 18 0.84 -0.23 -6.65
CA ASP A 18 2.27 -0.13 -7.02
C ASP A 18 2.80 -1.38 -7.77
N TYR A 19 1.99 -2.44 -7.87
CA TYR A 19 2.32 -3.71 -8.51
C TYR A 19 1.31 -4.10 -9.61
N ALA A 20 0.51 -3.16 -10.13
CA ALA A 20 -0.49 -3.44 -11.15
C ALA A 20 0.09 -4.14 -12.40
N ASP A 21 1.32 -3.80 -12.78
CA ASP A 21 2.04 -4.39 -13.92
C ASP A 21 2.34 -5.90 -13.76
N TYR A 22 2.25 -6.44 -12.54
CA TYR A 22 2.47 -7.87 -12.28
C TYR A 22 1.22 -8.73 -12.50
N SER A 23 0.07 -8.17 -12.90
CA SER A 23 -1.21 -8.87 -13.04
C SER A 23 -1.10 -10.22 -13.78
N SER A 24 -0.33 -10.26 -14.88
CA SER A 24 -0.10 -11.45 -15.72
C SER A 24 1.28 -12.11 -15.55
N ALA A 25 2.15 -11.57 -14.69
CA ALA A 25 3.53 -12.03 -14.55
C ALA A 25 3.63 -13.45 -13.95
N VAL A 26 4.49 -14.31 -14.49
CA VAL A 26 4.71 -15.68 -13.99
C VAL A 26 5.39 -15.67 -12.61
N GLU A 27 6.39 -14.81 -12.47
CA GLU A 27 7.12 -14.55 -11.24
C GLU A 27 6.74 -13.18 -10.69
N VAL A 28 6.55 -13.09 -9.38
CA VAL A 28 6.04 -11.89 -8.71
C VAL A 28 6.79 -11.58 -7.43
N PRO A 29 6.86 -10.31 -7.00
CA PRO A 29 7.55 -9.93 -5.79
C PRO A 29 6.84 -10.47 -4.54
N PHE A 30 7.61 -10.66 -3.47
CA PHE A 30 7.09 -11.06 -2.16
C PHE A 30 5.99 -10.14 -1.63
N SER A 31 6.03 -8.86 -2.01
CA SER A 31 5.01 -7.84 -1.70
C SER A 31 3.59 -8.23 -2.09
N LEU A 32 3.39 -9.09 -3.10
CA LEU A 32 2.06 -9.55 -3.54
C LEU A 32 1.55 -10.76 -2.75
N SER A 33 2.36 -11.34 -1.86
CA SER A 33 1.93 -12.43 -0.98
C SER A 33 1.15 -11.89 0.23
N GLN A 34 0.38 -12.76 0.90
CA GLN A 34 -0.34 -12.38 2.12
C GLN A 34 0.60 -11.80 3.21
N MET A 35 1.81 -12.35 3.33
CA MET A 35 2.81 -11.84 4.28
C MET A 35 3.40 -10.50 3.84
N GLY A 36 3.66 -10.33 2.54
CA GLY A 36 4.12 -9.06 1.98
C GLY A 36 3.11 -7.93 2.23
N ILE A 37 1.84 -8.22 1.99
CA ILE A 37 0.72 -7.30 2.26
C ILE A 37 0.64 -6.97 3.76
N ALA A 38 0.70 -7.99 4.63
CA ALA A 38 0.68 -7.79 6.09
C ALA A 38 1.76 -6.80 6.57
N ASN A 39 2.98 -6.97 6.04
CA ASN A 39 4.12 -6.15 6.38
C ASN A 39 3.95 -4.71 5.87
N ALA A 40 3.44 -4.54 4.66
CA ALA A 40 3.23 -3.23 4.05
C ALA A 40 2.14 -2.41 4.75
N VAL A 41 1.00 -3.04 5.05
CA VAL A 41 -0.15 -2.33 5.66
C VAL A 41 -0.12 -2.36 7.19
N ALA A 42 0.97 -2.87 7.79
CA ALA A 42 1.22 -2.80 9.24
C ALA A 42 0.06 -3.32 10.12
N ILE A 43 -0.50 -4.49 9.77
CA ILE A 43 -1.52 -5.15 10.59
C ILE A 43 -1.08 -6.53 11.07
N ALA A 44 -1.73 -7.02 12.13
CA ALA A 44 -1.54 -8.38 12.59
C ALA A 44 -1.86 -9.38 11.46
N ARG A 45 -0.98 -10.37 11.29
CA ARG A 45 -1.08 -11.40 10.24
C ARG A 45 -2.42 -12.14 10.27
N SER A 46 -3.01 -12.32 11.45
CA SER A 46 -4.33 -12.96 11.65
C SER A 46 -5.49 -12.18 11.01
N ASN A 47 -5.33 -10.88 10.79
CA ASN A 47 -6.40 -10.01 10.30
C ASN A 47 -6.39 -9.87 8.76
N VAL A 48 -5.25 -10.17 8.13
CA VAL A 48 -5.07 -10.02 6.67
C VAL A 48 -6.00 -10.93 5.86
N PRO A 49 -6.19 -12.23 6.19
CA PRO A 49 -7.11 -13.08 5.43
C PRO A 49 -8.52 -12.51 5.33
N ARG A 50 -9.03 -11.93 6.44
CA ARG A 50 -10.37 -11.35 6.48
C ARG A 50 -10.47 -10.12 5.59
N ALA A 51 -9.51 -9.20 5.68
CA ALA A 51 -9.50 -7.99 4.86
C ALA A 51 -9.41 -8.33 3.36
N ILE A 52 -8.56 -9.30 2.99
CA ILE A 52 -8.44 -9.81 1.62
C ILE A 52 -9.73 -10.49 1.18
N ALA A 53 -10.35 -11.31 2.03
CA ALA A 53 -11.60 -12.00 1.68
C ALA A 53 -12.69 -10.98 1.34
N THR A 54 -12.89 -9.95 2.17
CA THR A 54 -13.86 -8.90 1.87
C THR A 54 -13.56 -8.19 0.55
N LEU A 55 -12.31 -7.81 0.28
CA LEU A 55 -11.93 -7.18 -0.99
C LEU A 55 -12.14 -8.10 -2.21
N LYS A 56 -12.03 -9.42 -2.04
CA LYS A 56 -12.33 -10.39 -3.09
C LYS A 56 -13.83 -10.55 -3.29
N ASP A 57 -14.60 -10.59 -2.21
CA ASP A 57 -16.07 -10.67 -2.23
C ASP A 57 -16.67 -9.42 -2.90
N ASP A 58 -16.04 -8.25 -2.70
CA ASP A 58 -16.37 -6.98 -3.36
C ASP A 58 -15.89 -6.93 -4.84
N GLY A 59 -15.21 -7.97 -5.34
CA GLY A 59 -14.70 -8.03 -6.72
C GLY A 59 -13.50 -7.14 -7.01
N LEU A 60 -12.85 -6.58 -5.98
CA LEU A 60 -11.72 -5.66 -6.12
C LEU A 60 -10.37 -6.39 -6.23
N LEU A 61 -10.29 -7.62 -5.71
CA LEU A 61 -9.08 -8.45 -5.78
C LEU A 61 -9.34 -9.80 -6.41
N ILE A 62 -8.33 -10.29 -7.12
CA ILE A 62 -8.19 -11.69 -7.51
C ILE A 62 -7.00 -12.34 -6.82
N GLU A 63 -7.08 -13.66 -6.67
CA GLU A 63 -6.01 -14.49 -6.10
C GLU A 63 -5.56 -15.50 -7.15
N ARG A 64 -4.24 -15.66 -7.32
CA ARG A 64 -3.67 -16.75 -8.12
C ARG A 64 -2.44 -17.35 -7.45
N GLN A 65 -2.10 -18.59 -7.84
CA GLN A 65 -0.84 -19.21 -7.47
C GLN A 65 0.27 -18.68 -8.39
N ALA A 66 1.30 -18.06 -7.82
CA ALA A 66 2.43 -17.49 -8.55
C ALA A 66 3.76 -17.94 -7.95
N HIS A 67 4.83 -17.91 -8.75
CA HIS A 67 6.18 -18.04 -8.22
C HIS A 67 6.54 -16.73 -7.52
N VAL A 68 6.79 -16.79 -6.21
CA VAL A 68 7.20 -15.60 -5.46
C VAL A 68 8.72 -15.59 -5.39
N VAL A 69 9.33 -14.48 -5.81
CA VAL A 69 10.79 -14.31 -5.80
C VAL A 69 11.36 -14.68 -4.42
N GLY A 70 12.40 -15.51 -4.42
CA GLY A 70 13.08 -15.96 -3.19
C GLY A 70 12.37 -17.07 -2.42
N VAL A 71 11.28 -17.65 -2.95
CA VAL A 71 10.54 -18.75 -2.31
C VAL A 71 10.46 -19.95 -3.25
N SER A 72 10.85 -21.13 -2.77
CA SER A 72 10.97 -22.35 -3.59
C SER A 72 9.65 -22.96 -4.07
N ARG A 73 8.51 -22.59 -3.48
CA ARG A 73 7.18 -23.11 -3.83
C ARG A 73 6.25 -21.96 -4.19
N LYS A 74 5.35 -22.21 -5.14
CA LYS A 74 4.27 -21.29 -5.48
C LYS A 74 3.47 -20.91 -4.23
N ARG A 75 3.08 -19.63 -4.16
CA ARG A 75 2.25 -19.07 -3.10
C ARG A 75 1.05 -18.37 -3.71
N LYS A 76 0.03 -18.16 -2.88
CA LYS A 76 -1.05 -17.23 -3.19
C LYS A 76 -0.48 -15.82 -3.30
N ALA A 77 -0.74 -15.19 -4.43
CA ALA A 77 -0.48 -13.79 -4.68
C ALA A 77 -1.80 -13.10 -5.05
N TYR A 78 -1.92 -11.82 -4.70
CA TYR A 78 -3.14 -11.04 -4.83
C TYR A 78 -2.92 -9.87 -5.78
N PHE A 79 -3.90 -9.62 -6.65
CA PHE A 79 -3.82 -8.62 -7.69
C PHE A 79 -5.12 -7.83 -7.72
N LEU A 80 -5.03 -6.56 -8.05
CA LEU A 80 -6.20 -5.73 -8.31
C LEU A 80 -6.92 -6.24 -9.58
N THR A 81 -8.24 -6.24 -9.55
CA THR A 81 -9.04 -6.22 -10.77
C THR A 81 -9.03 -4.82 -11.37
N ASP A 82 -9.59 -4.63 -12.57
CA ASP A 82 -9.76 -3.28 -13.14
C ASP A 82 -10.59 -2.38 -12.20
N GLY A 83 -11.65 -2.93 -11.59
CA GLY A 83 -12.43 -2.22 -10.58
C GLY A 83 -11.63 -1.93 -9.30
N GLY A 84 -10.80 -2.88 -8.85
CA GLY A 84 -9.89 -2.67 -7.74
C GLY A 84 -8.87 -1.57 -7.99
N LEU A 85 -8.33 -1.50 -9.21
CA LEU A 85 -7.41 -0.44 -9.63
C LEU A 85 -8.11 0.91 -9.65
N GLN A 86 -9.33 0.99 -10.20
CA GLN A 86 -10.11 2.23 -10.17
C GLN A 86 -10.32 2.74 -8.74
N VAL A 87 -10.76 1.89 -7.81
CA VAL A 87 -10.96 2.27 -6.40
C VAL A 87 -9.63 2.68 -5.75
N ALA A 88 -8.51 2.03 -6.11
CA ALA A 88 -7.19 2.40 -5.62
C ALA A 88 -6.78 3.80 -6.12
N GLU A 89 -7.02 4.13 -7.39
CA GLU A 89 -6.76 5.46 -7.96
C GLU A 89 -7.66 6.54 -7.34
N GLU A 90 -8.94 6.26 -7.12
CA GLU A 90 -9.86 7.18 -6.43
C GLU A 90 -9.41 7.45 -4.99
N THR A 91 -8.99 6.39 -4.29
CA THR A 91 -8.42 6.49 -2.94
C THR A 91 -7.15 7.32 -2.94
N TRP A 92 -6.25 7.09 -3.89
CA TRP A 92 -5.04 7.89 -4.05
C TRP A 92 -5.36 9.35 -4.35
N GLY A 93 -6.27 9.61 -5.29
CA GLY A 93 -6.69 10.94 -5.68
C GLY A 93 -7.22 11.77 -4.50
N ARG A 94 -7.94 11.13 -3.57
CA ARG A 94 -8.42 11.78 -2.34
C ARG A 94 -7.32 12.07 -1.32
N LEU A 95 -6.27 11.25 -1.27
CA LEU A 95 -5.24 11.32 -0.24
C LEU A 95 -4.00 12.11 -0.67
N GLN A 96 -3.67 12.16 -1.96
CA GLN A 96 -2.40 12.69 -2.45
C GLN A 96 -2.14 14.15 -2.04
N ASP A 97 -3.18 14.98 -1.94
CA ASP A 97 -3.06 16.40 -1.59
C ASP A 97 -2.97 16.65 -0.08
N TYR A 98 -3.08 15.60 0.74
CA TYR A 98 -2.98 15.76 2.18
C TYR A 98 -1.60 16.29 2.57
N SER A 99 -1.58 17.43 3.26
CA SER A 99 -0.36 18.11 3.69
C SER A 99 0.07 17.69 5.10
N PHE A 100 1.35 17.40 5.27
CA PHE A 100 2.01 17.11 6.55
C PHE A 100 3.41 17.72 6.59
N ARG A 101 4.03 17.69 7.77
CA ARG A 101 5.42 18.11 7.96
C ARG A 101 6.32 16.88 8.05
N VAL A 102 7.52 16.98 7.50
CA VAL A 102 8.57 15.97 7.63
C VAL A 102 9.71 16.59 8.42
N ILE A 103 10.23 15.85 9.41
CA ILE A 103 11.46 16.21 10.13
C ILE A 103 12.61 15.42 9.48
N LEU A 104 13.53 16.13 8.84
CA LEU A 104 14.70 15.54 8.19
C LEU A 104 15.79 15.21 9.22
N SER A 105 16.74 14.37 8.84
CA SER A 105 17.87 13.98 9.71
C SER A 105 18.77 15.16 10.09
N SER A 106 18.76 16.25 9.32
CA SER A 106 19.43 17.51 9.66
C SER A 106 18.76 18.27 10.82
N GLY A 107 17.54 17.90 11.19
CA GLY A 107 16.67 18.63 12.12
C GLY A 107 15.77 19.66 11.44
N ASP A 108 15.94 19.90 10.13
CA ASP A 108 15.08 20.80 9.37
C ASP A 108 13.68 20.22 9.20
N THR A 109 12.67 21.08 9.27
CA THR A 109 11.28 20.69 9.04
C THR A 109 10.78 21.27 7.73
N THR A 110 10.17 20.43 6.89
CA THR A 110 9.61 20.83 5.59
C THR A 110 8.15 20.39 5.48
N SER A 111 7.28 21.25 4.95
CA SER A 111 5.90 20.86 4.60
C SER A 111 5.88 20.20 3.23
N THR A 112 5.11 19.14 3.08
CA THR A 112 4.91 18.40 1.82
C THR A 112 3.49 17.82 1.78
N THR A 113 3.11 17.23 0.65
CA THR A 113 1.92 16.39 0.50
C THR A 113 2.27 14.92 0.39
N LEU A 114 1.27 14.02 0.46
CA LEU A 114 1.49 12.58 0.22
C LEU A 114 1.97 12.33 -1.22
N GLY A 115 1.48 13.10 -2.19
CA GLY A 115 1.90 13.02 -3.59
C GLY A 115 3.34 13.47 -3.81
N GLU A 116 3.80 14.48 -3.08
CA GLU A 116 5.10 15.12 -3.31
C GLU A 116 6.21 14.65 -2.36
N VAL A 117 5.88 13.85 -1.34
CA VAL A 117 6.83 13.42 -0.30
C VAL A 117 8.11 12.78 -0.85
N HIS A 118 8.02 12.10 -2.00
CA HIS A 118 9.16 11.48 -2.67
C HIS A 118 10.23 12.48 -3.15
N GLN A 119 9.88 13.76 -3.28
CA GLN A 119 10.80 14.84 -3.67
C GLN A 119 11.55 15.42 -2.47
N VAL A 120 11.02 15.23 -1.25
CA VAL A 120 11.56 15.79 -0.01
C VAL A 120 12.37 14.75 0.76
N LEU A 121 11.94 13.48 0.74
CA LEU A 121 12.65 12.41 1.43
C LEU A 121 13.95 12.06 0.71
N PRO A 122 15.07 11.88 1.43
CA PRO A 122 16.36 11.49 0.84
C PRO A 122 16.41 10.00 0.45
N PHE A 123 15.29 9.29 0.53
CA PHE A 123 15.14 7.88 0.18
C PHE A 123 13.72 7.62 -0.32
N THR A 124 13.54 6.52 -1.04
CA THR A 124 12.22 6.07 -1.48
C THR A 124 11.48 5.39 -0.33
N MET A 125 10.24 5.81 -0.09
CA MET A 125 9.35 5.20 0.88
C MET A 125 8.02 4.86 0.18
N ARG A 126 7.43 3.71 0.50
CA ARG A 126 6.09 3.39 -0.03
C ARG A 126 5.07 4.32 0.61
N ILE A 127 4.07 4.73 -0.15
CA ILE A 127 3.02 5.62 0.34
C ILE A 127 2.33 5.07 1.60
N VAL A 128 2.09 3.76 1.65
CA VAL A 128 1.50 3.10 2.84
C VAL A 128 2.41 3.16 4.08
N ASP A 129 3.73 3.24 3.91
CA ASP A 129 4.65 3.48 5.01
C ASP A 129 4.60 4.94 5.44
N VAL A 130 4.56 5.90 4.51
CA VAL A 130 4.40 7.32 4.85
C VAL A 130 3.13 7.53 5.67
N ILE A 131 1.98 7.02 5.20
CA ILE A 131 0.69 7.06 5.90
C ILE A 131 0.78 6.46 7.31
N ARG A 132 1.59 5.41 7.48
CA ARG A 132 1.78 4.76 8.78
C ARG A 132 2.55 5.65 9.76
N TYR A 133 3.56 6.37 9.28
CA TYR A 133 4.43 7.19 10.12
C TYR A 133 3.87 8.57 10.43
N VAL A 134 2.98 9.10 9.59
CA VAL A 134 2.31 10.37 9.89
C VAL A 134 1.45 10.22 11.14
N ASP A 135 1.81 10.99 12.17
CA ASP A 135 1.09 11.02 13.44
C ASP A 135 -0.20 11.86 13.36
N ASP A 136 -0.94 11.92 14.45
CA ASP A 136 -2.22 12.65 14.49
C ASP A 136 -2.03 14.19 14.46
N ASN A 137 -0.79 14.67 14.64
CA ASN A 137 -0.40 16.08 14.53
C ASN A 137 0.03 16.46 13.10
N GLY A 138 0.08 15.50 12.18
CA GLY A 138 0.52 15.70 10.81
C GLY A 138 2.03 15.88 10.69
N VAL A 139 2.80 15.09 11.45
CA VAL A 139 4.26 15.00 11.41
C VAL A 139 4.68 13.57 11.07
#